data_AF-A0A8C2BDN6-F1
#
_entry.id   AF-A0A8C2BDN6-F1
#
_cell.length_a   1.000
_cell.length_b   1.000
_cell.length_c   1.000
_cell.angle_alpha   90.00
_cell.angle_beta   90.00
_cell.angle_gamma   90.00
#
_symmetry.space_group_name_H-M   'P 1'
#
loop_
_entity.id
_entity.type
_entity.pdbx_description
1 polymer ?
#
loop_
_entity_poly.entity_id
_entity_poly.type
_entity_poly.pdbx_seq_one_letter_code
_entity_poly.pdbx_strand_id
1 'polypeptide(L)'
;HMDYASQRVDEFEYILDAQTFDTKNTPRILDHKVVFWFGDLNFRIEDHGMLFVKNCITSQQYNLLWSKDQLTMMKQKEATLQKFKEGPLDFHPSYKFDLHSDNYDTSGKKRKPAWCDRILWRLEEQHKDEFPLKLSQEFYTSKMEYGISDHKPVIGIFRLELRKIYETPLVQVSAEGEWSADFDALITYSLLQTFPSSAWDWIGLYKVGFKSVSDYITYTWVRDDQVSFTDELFQVYVNKDEIPVLGGECVLCYYSSNLQCIVGISKPFKVSNILLLYFILLHCQEKAAFAQFN
;
A
#
# COMPACT_ATOMS: atom_id res chain seq x y z
N HIS A 1 -19.87 33.27 -4.68
CA HIS A 1 -18.83 32.37 -4.11
C HIS A 1 -19.37 30.99 -3.77
N MET A 2 -20.61 30.88 -3.28
CA MET A 2 -21.27 29.58 -3.07
C MET A 2 -21.65 28.88 -4.38
N ASP A 3 -21.97 29.62 -5.45
CA ASP A 3 -22.23 29.00 -6.77
C ASP A 3 -21.04 28.19 -7.28
N TYR A 4 -19.81 28.67 -7.05
CA TYR A 4 -18.59 27.91 -7.34
C TYR A 4 -18.39 26.70 -6.42
N ALA A 5 -18.94 26.73 -5.21
CA ALA A 5 -18.89 25.57 -4.31
C ALA A 5 -19.83 24.46 -4.81
N SER A 6 -21.02 24.81 -5.29
CA SER A 6 -21.92 23.87 -5.96
C SER A 6 -21.28 23.28 -7.22
N GLN A 7 -20.66 24.09 -8.08
CA GLN A 7 -19.94 23.59 -9.26
C GLN A 7 -18.85 22.57 -8.91
N ARG A 8 -18.10 22.78 -7.82
CA ARG A 8 -17.10 21.81 -7.35
C ARG A 8 -17.73 20.49 -6.87
N VAL A 9 -18.96 20.54 -6.34
CA VAL A 9 -19.70 19.32 -6.01
C VAL A 9 -20.15 18.63 -7.30
N ASP A 10 -20.67 19.37 -8.29
CA ASP A 10 -21.04 18.79 -9.59
C ASP A 10 -19.83 18.08 -10.25
N GLU A 11 -18.64 18.68 -10.17
CA GLU A 11 -17.38 18.06 -10.63
C GLU A 11 -17.04 16.78 -9.85
N PHE A 12 -17.20 16.81 -8.52
CA PHE A 12 -16.99 15.63 -7.67
C PHE A 12 -17.93 14.49 -8.05
N GLU A 13 -19.21 14.77 -8.25
CA GLU A 13 -20.22 13.79 -8.67
C GLU A 13 -19.96 13.27 -10.08
N TYR A 14 -19.60 14.14 -11.02
CA TYR A 14 -19.22 13.75 -12.37
C TYR A 14 -18.05 12.76 -12.37
N ILE A 15 -16.99 13.03 -11.59
CA ILE A 15 -15.84 12.12 -11.50
C ILE A 15 -16.25 10.77 -10.88
N LEU A 16 -17.11 10.79 -9.87
CA LEU A 16 -17.63 9.55 -9.26
C LEU A 16 -18.37 8.66 -10.26
N ASP A 17 -19.14 9.26 -11.16
CA ASP A 17 -19.95 8.54 -12.15
C ASP A 17 -19.15 8.15 -13.39
N ALA A 18 -18.22 9.00 -13.84
CA ALA A 18 -17.47 8.81 -15.07
C ALA A 18 -16.26 7.88 -14.92
N GLN A 19 -15.65 7.82 -13.74
CA GLN A 19 -14.44 7.02 -13.53
C GLN A 19 -14.76 5.54 -13.36
N THR A 20 -14.24 4.73 -14.27
CA THR A 20 -14.34 3.26 -14.22
C THR A 20 -12.98 2.59 -14.05
N PHE A 21 -12.97 1.38 -13.51
CA PHE A 21 -11.80 0.52 -13.36
C PHE A 21 -12.01 -0.80 -14.10
N ASP A 22 -10.92 -1.34 -14.67
CA ASP A 22 -10.93 -2.66 -15.31
C ASP A 22 -10.78 -3.77 -14.25
N THR A 23 -11.74 -3.83 -13.32
CA THR A 23 -11.78 -4.82 -12.24
C THR A 23 -13.14 -5.52 -12.24
N LYS A 24 -13.14 -6.85 -12.31
CA LYS A 24 -14.36 -7.67 -12.50
C LYS A 24 -15.47 -7.41 -11.48
N ASN A 25 -15.11 -7.06 -10.24
CA ASN A 25 -16.06 -6.94 -9.13
C ASN A 25 -16.27 -5.51 -8.61
N THR A 26 -15.44 -4.54 -9.03
CA THR A 26 -15.49 -3.16 -8.52
C THR A 26 -15.31 -2.12 -9.63
N PRO A 27 -16.20 -2.10 -10.65
CA PRO A 27 -15.99 -1.29 -11.84
C PRO A 27 -16.09 0.22 -11.61
N ARG A 28 -16.74 0.69 -10.54
CA ARG A 28 -16.88 2.12 -10.21
C ARG A 28 -16.25 2.45 -8.86
N ILE A 29 -15.94 3.73 -8.63
CA ILE A 29 -15.33 4.21 -7.38
C ILE A 29 -16.11 3.75 -6.14
N LEU A 30 -17.43 3.86 -6.15
CA LEU A 30 -18.24 3.53 -4.98
C LEU A 30 -18.41 2.01 -4.73
N ASP A 31 -18.03 1.17 -5.68
CA ASP A 31 -18.05 -0.28 -5.54
C ASP A 31 -16.85 -0.80 -4.72
N HIS A 32 -15.83 0.05 -4.46
CA HIS A 32 -14.71 -0.31 -3.60
C HIS A 32 -15.07 -0.22 -2.12
N LYS A 33 -14.58 -1.20 -1.34
CA LYS A 33 -14.74 -1.24 0.13
C LYS A 33 -14.11 -0.03 0.83
N VAL A 34 -12.96 0.43 0.34
CA VAL A 34 -12.24 1.60 0.84
C VAL A 34 -11.92 2.53 -0.32
N VAL A 35 -12.25 3.81 -0.18
CA VAL A 35 -11.94 4.86 -1.15
C VAL A 35 -11.21 5.98 -0.43
N PHE A 36 -10.06 6.40 -0.95
CA PHE A 36 -9.41 7.65 -0.58
C PHE A 36 -9.64 8.65 -1.71
N TRP A 37 -10.10 9.84 -1.36
CA TRP A 37 -10.34 10.93 -2.30
C TRP A 37 -9.56 12.16 -1.84
N PHE A 38 -8.60 12.62 -2.63
CA PHE A 38 -7.73 13.70 -2.22
C PHE A 38 -7.20 14.53 -3.38
N GLY A 39 -6.77 15.75 -3.08
CA GLY A 39 -6.21 16.70 -4.03
C GLY A 39 -6.57 18.14 -3.68
N ASP A 40 -6.28 19.06 -4.61
CA ASP A 40 -6.78 20.44 -4.55
C ASP A 40 -8.26 20.45 -4.94
N LEU A 41 -9.13 20.35 -3.94
CA LEU A 41 -10.58 20.45 -4.12
C LEU A 41 -11.04 21.91 -4.19
N ASN A 42 -10.16 22.87 -3.93
CA ASN A 42 -10.36 24.30 -4.16
C ASN A 42 -11.58 24.93 -3.44
N PHE A 43 -12.09 24.28 -2.39
CA PHE A 43 -13.08 24.87 -1.49
C PHE A 43 -12.45 25.98 -0.64
N ARG A 44 -13.23 27.04 -0.40
CA ARG A 44 -12.75 28.25 0.29
C ARG A 44 -13.44 28.42 1.63
N ILE A 45 -12.96 29.36 2.44
CA ILE A 45 -13.65 29.81 3.65
C ILE A 45 -14.69 30.87 3.24
N GLU A 46 -15.96 30.62 3.57
CA GLU A 46 -17.08 31.53 3.32
C GLU A 46 -16.94 32.83 4.14
N ASP A 47 -17.60 33.86 3.62
CA ASP A 47 -17.40 35.29 3.85
C ASP A 47 -17.32 35.77 5.30
N HIS A 48 -16.13 35.65 5.87
CA HIS A 48 -15.65 36.48 6.97
C HIS A 48 -14.61 37.49 6.49
N GLY A 49 -14.49 38.58 7.23
CA GLY A 49 -13.44 39.56 7.03
C GLY A 49 -12.06 38.90 7.16
N MET A 50 -11.13 39.27 6.27
CA MET A 50 -9.74 38.76 6.27
C MET A 50 -9.08 38.82 7.66
N LEU A 51 -9.40 39.85 8.45
CA LEU A 51 -8.87 40.03 9.80
C LEU A 51 -9.30 38.89 10.75
N PHE A 52 -10.55 38.45 10.68
CA PHE A 52 -11.04 37.34 11.50
C PHE A 52 -10.32 36.04 11.16
N VAL A 53 -10.22 35.72 9.87
CA VAL A 53 -9.49 34.53 9.39
C VAL A 53 -8.04 34.55 9.86
N LYS A 54 -7.35 35.68 9.69
CA LYS A 54 -5.96 35.85 10.16
C LYS A 54 -5.84 35.67 11.68
N ASN A 55 -6.74 36.26 12.47
CA ASN A 55 -6.72 36.11 13.92
C ASN A 55 -6.91 34.65 14.35
N CYS A 56 -7.87 33.94 13.75
CA CYS A 56 -8.07 32.51 14.01
C CYS A 56 -6.81 31.69 13.69
N ILE A 57 -6.13 31.99 12.57
CA ILE A 57 -4.90 31.31 12.17
C ILE A 57 -3.76 31.63 13.14
N THR A 58 -3.54 32.90 13.48
CA THR A 58 -2.46 33.31 14.41
C THR A 58 -2.67 32.76 15.81
N SER A 59 -3.92 32.69 16.28
CA SER A 59 -4.27 32.11 17.59
C SER A 59 -4.45 30.59 17.55
N GLN A 60 -4.25 29.93 16.41
CA GLN A 60 -4.47 28.49 16.18
C GLN A 60 -5.88 28.00 16.59
N GLN A 61 -6.89 28.87 16.48
CA GLN A 61 -8.29 28.58 16.76
C GLN A 61 -9.01 28.18 15.46
N TYR A 62 -8.54 27.11 14.82
CA TYR A 62 -9.04 26.67 13.51
C TYR A 62 -10.50 26.19 13.53
N ASN A 63 -10.92 25.60 14.65
CA ASN A 63 -12.27 25.12 14.88
C ASN A 63 -13.35 26.19 14.67
N LEU A 64 -13.03 27.46 14.91
CA LEU A 64 -13.94 28.59 14.65
C LEU A 64 -14.22 28.80 13.15
N LEU A 65 -13.31 28.33 12.28
CA LEU A 65 -13.43 28.43 10.83
C LEU A 65 -14.14 27.21 10.20
N TRP A 66 -14.27 26.07 10.89
CA TRP A 66 -14.84 24.85 10.31
C TRP A 66 -16.27 25.03 9.82
N SER A 67 -17.12 25.72 10.59
CA SER A 67 -18.50 26.01 10.18
C SER A 67 -18.61 26.92 8.96
N LYS A 68 -17.48 27.49 8.52
CA LYS A 68 -17.36 28.44 7.40
C LYS A 68 -16.55 27.85 6.25
N ASP A 69 -15.95 26.68 6.43
CA ASP A 69 -15.30 25.95 5.36
C ASP A 69 -16.37 25.41 4.39
N GLN A 70 -16.27 25.79 3.12
CA GLN A 70 -17.28 25.44 2.12
C GLN A 70 -17.44 23.92 1.97
N LEU A 71 -16.37 23.12 2.01
CA LEU A 71 -16.50 21.67 1.92
C LEU A 71 -17.27 21.11 3.12
N THR A 72 -16.95 21.56 4.33
CA THR A 72 -17.67 21.20 5.56
C THR A 72 -19.16 21.56 5.47
N MET A 73 -19.48 22.74 4.92
CA MET A 73 -20.86 23.17 4.69
C MET A 73 -21.57 22.30 3.64
N MET A 74 -20.91 22.00 2.52
CA MET A 74 -21.50 21.17 1.46
C MET A 74 -21.71 19.74 1.94
N LYS A 75 -20.82 19.19 2.77
CA LYS A 75 -21.00 17.88 3.43
C LYS A 75 -22.27 17.81 4.29
N GLN A 76 -22.79 18.93 4.79
CA GLN A 76 -24.06 18.94 5.53
C GLN A 76 -25.28 18.87 4.60
N LYS A 77 -25.15 19.30 3.34
CA LYS A 77 -26.25 19.45 2.38
C LYS A 77 -26.30 18.32 1.35
N GLU A 78 -25.13 17.87 0.90
CA GLU A 78 -24.98 16.96 -0.24
C GLU A 78 -24.83 15.52 0.21
N ALA A 79 -25.80 14.67 -0.13
CA ALA A 79 -25.83 13.26 0.26
C ALA A 79 -24.61 12.49 -0.26
N THR A 80 -24.08 12.86 -1.43
CA THR A 80 -22.90 12.21 -2.01
C THR A 80 -21.65 12.45 -1.16
N LEU A 81 -21.44 13.69 -0.70
CA LEU A 81 -20.32 14.04 0.16
C LEU A 81 -20.44 13.50 1.59
N GLN A 82 -21.67 13.28 2.08
CA GLN A 82 -21.92 12.65 3.40
C GLN A 82 -21.38 11.22 3.50
N LYS A 83 -21.23 10.53 2.37
CA LYS A 83 -20.64 9.18 2.31
C LYS A 83 -19.13 9.19 2.61
N PHE A 84 -18.49 10.36 2.58
CA PHE A 84 -17.07 10.53 2.81
C PHE A 84 -16.82 11.17 4.18
N LYS A 85 -15.87 10.62 4.92
CA LYS A 85 -15.33 11.14 6.18
C LYS A 85 -14.09 12.00 5.90
N GLU A 86 -13.83 12.94 6.79
CA GLU A 86 -12.63 13.77 6.80
C GLU A 86 -12.26 14.04 8.27
N GLY A 87 -10.97 14.13 8.57
CA GLY A 87 -10.48 14.50 9.90
C GLY A 87 -10.65 15.98 10.19
N PRO A 88 -10.45 16.39 11.45
CA PRO A 88 -10.50 17.81 11.81
C PRO A 88 -9.36 18.59 11.12
N LEU A 89 -9.68 19.81 10.68
CA LEU A 89 -8.72 20.74 10.06
C LEU A 89 -7.98 21.51 11.17
N ASP A 90 -7.19 20.80 11.97
CA ASP A 90 -6.41 21.35 13.10
C ASP A 90 -5.01 21.86 12.67
N PHE A 91 -4.89 22.33 11.44
CA PHE A 91 -3.64 22.80 10.84
C PHE A 91 -3.85 24.06 10.01
N HIS A 92 -2.76 24.76 9.70
CA HIS A 92 -2.81 25.98 8.90
C HIS A 92 -3.49 25.76 7.53
N PRO A 93 -4.35 26.69 7.06
CA PRO A 93 -4.84 26.66 5.68
C PRO A 93 -3.70 26.52 4.67
N SER A 94 -3.81 25.56 3.75
CA SER A 94 -2.74 25.17 2.83
C SER A 94 -2.53 26.14 1.67
N TYR A 95 -3.43 27.10 1.48
CA TYR A 95 -3.43 28.06 0.38
C TYR A 95 -3.88 29.44 0.88
N LYS A 96 -3.46 30.58 0.32
CA LYS A 96 -2.44 30.81 -0.72
C LYS A 96 -1.23 31.48 -0.07
N PHE A 97 -0.04 30.98 -0.38
CA PHE A 97 1.22 31.53 0.12
C PHE A 97 1.96 32.33 -0.95
N ASP A 98 2.80 33.26 -0.50
CA ASP A 98 3.84 33.83 -1.35
C ASP A 98 4.93 32.78 -1.58
N LEU A 99 5.49 32.73 -2.78
CA LEU A 99 6.55 31.78 -3.12
C LEU A 99 7.76 31.97 -2.22
N HIS A 100 8.37 30.86 -1.83
CA HIS A 100 9.52 30.76 -0.94
C HIS A 100 9.28 31.41 0.44
N SER A 101 8.03 31.45 0.89
CA SER A 101 7.61 32.07 2.14
C SER A 101 6.54 31.25 2.88
N ASP A 102 6.37 31.58 4.15
CA ASP A 102 5.22 31.16 4.97
C ASP A 102 4.20 32.29 5.14
N ASN A 103 4.43 33.43 4.47
CA ASN A 103 3.46 34.51 4.41
C ASN A 103 2.33 34.15 3.46
N TYR A 104 1.09 34.34 3.92
CA TYR A 104 -0.08 34.28 3.05
C TYR A 104 -0.10 35.45 2.06
N ASP A 105 -0.70 35.22 0.89
CA ASP A 105 -0.76 36.09 -0.29
C ASP A 105 -0.73 37.60 0.02
N THR A 106 0.42 38.22 -0.22
CA THR A 106 0.62 39.67 -0.07
C THR A 106 0.41 40.44 -1.38
N SER A 107 0.07 39.75 -2.46
CA SER A 107 -0.22 40.38 -3.76
C SER A 107 -1.43 41.32 -3.70
N GLY A 108 -1.62 42.12 -4.76
CA GLY A 108 -2.78 43.00 -4.87
C GLY A 108 -4.15 42.29 -4.80
N LYS A 109 -4.20 40.97 -5.07
CA LYS A 109 -5.44 40.17 -5.00
C LYS A 109 -5.78 39.74 -3.57
N LYS A 110 -4.80 39.70 -2.64
CA LYS A 110 -4.95 39.36 -1.21
C LYS A 110 -5.93 38.20 -1.00
N ARG A 111 -5.67 37.04 -1.59
CA ARG A 111 -6.53 35.86 -1.48
C ARG A 111 -6.62 35.44 -0.01
N LYS A 112 -7.85 35.20 0.46
CA LYS A 112 -8.10 34.68 1.81
C LYS A 112 -7.46 33.30 1.96
N PRO A 113 -6.80 33.01 3.10
CA PRO A 113 -6.35 31.67 3.41
C PRO A 113 -7.49 30.65 3.35
N ALA A 114 -7.24 29.45 2.84
CA ALA A 114 -8.23 28.37 2.71
C ALA A 114 -7.57 26.97 2.72
N TRP A 115 -8.31 25.97 3.19
CA TRP A 115 -7.97 24.56 3.02
C TRP A 115 -8.49 24.07 1.67
N CYS A 116 -7.70 24.36 0.62
CA CYS A 116 -8.00 23.91 -0.73
C CYS A 116 -7.63 22.43 -0.92
N ASP A 117 -6.54 21.99 -0.30
CA ASP A 117 -5.99 20.65 -0.40
C ASP A 117 -6.56 19.74 0.69
N ARG A 118 -7.24 18.65 0.31
CA ARG A 118 -8.06 17.85 1.23
C ARG A 118 -7.83 16.36 1.04
N ILE A 119 -8.04 15.59 2.11
CA ILE A 119 -8.01 14.12 2.10
C ILE A 119 -9.28 13.60 2.76
N LEU A 120 -10.17 13.02 1.96
CA LEU A 120 -11.39 12.38 2.38
C LEU A 120 -11.25 10.86 2.24
N TRP A 121 -12.05 10.11 3.01
CA TRP A 121 -12.14 8.66 2.85
C TRP A 121 -13.56 8.15 3.00
N ARG A 122 -13.89 7.09 2.28
CA ARG A 122 -15.13 6.34 2.44
C ARG A 122 -14.79 4.90 2.78
N LEU A 123 -15.51 4.36 3.76
CA LEU A 123 -15.56 2.95 4.08
C LEU A 123 -16.98 2.47 3.79
N GLU A 124 -17.12 1.43 2.97
CA GLU A 124 -18.42 0.82 2.71
C GLU A 124 -19.05 0.31 4.02
N GLU A 125 -20.35 0.50 4.19
CA GLU A 125 -21.04 0.06 5.41
C GLU A 125 -21.19 -1.47 5.44
N GLN A 126 -20.46 -2.09 6.37
CA GLN A 126 -20.31 -3.54 6.48
C GLN A 126 -21.38 -4.17 7.37
N HIS A 127 -22.66 -3.87 7.14
CA HIS A 127 -23.74 -4.35 8.01
C HIS A 127 -23.85 -5.88 8.10
N LYS A 128 -23.14 -6.65 7.24
CA LYS A 128 -23.19 -8.13 7.19
C LYS A 128 -21.87 -8.83 6.83
N ASP A 129 -20.73 -8.13 6.84
CA ASP A 129 -19.45 -8.78 6.51
C ASP A 129 -18.93 -9.59 7.71
N GLU A 130 -18.58 -10.86 7.47
CA GLU A 130 -17.96 -11.75 8.47
C GLU A 130 -16.57 -11.22 8.93
N PHE A 131 -15.92 -10.43 8.08
CA PHE A 131 -14.60 -9.85 8.27
C PHE A 131 -14.63 -8.33 8.11
N PRO A 132 -15.06 -7.57 9.13
CA PRO A 132 -15.16 -6.12 8.99
C PRO A 132 -13.77 -5.47 8.90
N LEU A 133 -13.62 -4.53 7.96
CA LEU A 133 -12.46 -3.65 7.85
C LEU A 133 -12.61 -2.50 8.84
N LYS A 134 -11.52 -2.15 9.52
CA LYS A 134 -11.48 -0.92 10.32
C LYS A 134 -10.46 0.04 9.74
N LEU A 135 -10.87 1.29 9.60
CA LEU A 135 -10.02 2.36 9.09
C LEU A 135 -10.07 3.53 10.08
N SER A 136 -8.90 3.94 10.55
CA SER A 136 -8.73 5.13 11.39
C SER A 136 -7.69 6.07 10.77
N GLN A 137 -7.93 7.37 10.88
CA GLN A 137 -6.95 8.39 10.51
C GLN A 137 -6.12 8.72 11.75
N GLU A 138 -4.81 8.48 11.67
CA GLU A 138 -3.87 8.70 12.79
C GLU A 138 -3.26 10.10 12.76
N PHE A 139 -3.12 10.67 11.57
CA PHE A 139 -2.48 11.97 11.37
C PHE A 139 -3.11 12.71 10.20
N TYR A 140 -3.30 14.03 10.34
CA TYR A 140 -3.78 14.90 9.27
C TYR A 140 -3.22 16.32 9.46
N THR A 141 -2.36 16.79 8.56
CA THR A 141 -1.71 18.10 8.71
C THR A 141 -1.19 18.68 7.38
N SER A 142 -0.76 19.94 7.40
CA SER A 142 0.02 20.56 6.32
C SER A 142 1.49 20.75 6.70
N LYS A 143 2.41 20.66 5.73
CA LYS A 143 3.85 20.91 5.94
C LYS A 143 4.26 22.31 5.48
N MET A 144 4.44 23.20 6.46
CA MET A 144 4.78 24.60 6.21
C MET A 144 6.19 24.80 5.65
N GLU A 145 7.13 23.89 5.96
CA GLU A 145 8.55 23.95 5.58
C GLU A 145 8.81 23.95 4.05
N TYR A 146 7.82 23.60 3.23
CA TYR A 146 7.93 23.60 1.76
C TYR A 146 7.41 24.93 1.18
N GLY A 147 8.27 25.69 0.50
CA GLY A 147 7.94 27.01 -0.06
C GLY A 147 7.94 27.12 -1.58
N ILE A 148 8.13 26.04 -2.33
CA ILE A 148 8.28 26.12 -3.81
C ILE A 148 6.95 26.44 -4.52
N SER A 149 5.83 26.07 -3.90
CA SER A 149 4.47 26.31 -4.38
C SER A 149 3.76 27.33 -3.49
N ASP A 150 2.71 27.97 -4.03
CA ASP A 150 1.75 28.75 -3.26
C ASP A 150 0.76 27.88 -2.46
N HIS A 151 0.88 26.56 -2.58
CA HIS A 151 0.25 25.56 -1.73
C HIS A 151 1.27 24.86 -0.83
N LYS A 152 0.85 24.50 0.39
CA LYS A 152 1.62 23.66 1.32
C LYS A 152 1.16 22.19 1.22
N PRO A 153 2.08 21.21 1.16
CA PRO A 153 1.70 19.79 1.10
C PRO A 153 0.81 19.38 2.28
N VAL A 154 -0.26 18.63 2.00
CA VAL A 154 -1.15 18.06 3.02
C VAL A 154 -0.88 16.55 3.13
N ILE A 155 -0.77 16.05 4.37
CA ILE A 155 -0.40 14.68 4.69
C ILE A 155 -1.50 14.06 5.55
N GLY A 156 -1.93 12.86 5.17
CA GLY A 156 -2.79 11.99 5.97
C GLY A 156 -2.12 10.64 6.22
N ILE A 157 -2.11 10.15 7.47
CA ILE A 157 -1.67 8.79 7.81
C ILE A 157 -2.89 8.01 8.30
N PHE A 158 -3.07 6.80 7.77
CA PHE A 158 -4.21 5.95 8.07
C PHE A 158 -3.75 4.57 8.53
N ARG A 159 -4.45 4.01 9.52
CA ARG A 159 -4.34 2.61 9.93
C ARG A 159 -5.53 1.85 9.37
N LEU A 160 -5.23 0.87 8.52
CA LEU A 160 -6.21 -0.09 7.99
C LEU A 160 -5.99 -1.44 8.68
N GLU A 161 -6.97 -1.89 9.44
CA GLU A 161 -6.97 -3.21 10.06
C GLU A 161 -7.71 -4.19 9.16
N LEU A 162 -6.99 -5.23 8.73
CA LEU A 162 -7.51 -6.34 7.95
C LEU A 162 -7.63 -7.56 8.85
N ARG A 163 -8.77 -8.25 8.84
CA ARG A 163 -8.92 -9.52 9.54
C ARG A 163 -8.48 -10.66 8.62
N LYS A 164 -7.73 -11.61 9.19
CA LYS A 164 -7.36 -12.83 8.47
C LYS A 164 -8.63 -13.64 8.16
N ILE A 165 -8.71 -14.12 6.92
CA ILE A 165 -9.75 -15.08 6.52
C ILE A 165 -9.46 -16.45 7.14
N TYR A 166 -8.17 -16.79 7.25
CA TYR A 166 -7.68 -18.05 7.82
C TYR A 166 -6.69 -17.79 8.95
N GLU A 167 -6.92 -18.38 10.13
CA GLU A 167 -6.02 -18.26 11.29
C GLU A 167 -4.73 -19.07 11.11
N THR A 168 -4.84 -20.22 10.44
CA THR A 168 -3.72 -21.08 10.05
C THR A 168 -3.51 -21.02 8.54
N PRO A 169 -2.26 -21.15 8.05
CA PRO A 169 -1.98 -21.26 6.62
C PRO A 169 -2.78 -22.41 5.99
N LEU A 170 -3.16 -22.26 4.72
CA LEU A 170 -3.83 -23.34 3.99
C LEU A 170 -2.83 -24.39 3.50
N VAL A 171 -1.60 -23.94 3.23
CA VAL A 171 -0.49 -24.78 2.76
C VAL A 171 0.70 -24.58 3.68
N GLN A 172 1.31 -25.69 4.10
CA GLN A 172 2.66 -25.68 4.65
C GLN A 172 3.65 -25.97 3.52
N VAL A 173 4.68 -25.14 3.38
CA VAL A 173 5.73 -25.30 2.37
C VAL A 173 7.10 -25.21 3.03
N SER A 174 8.03 -26.05 2.58
CA SER A 174 9.38 -26.16 3.13
C SER A 174 10.41 -26.29 2.00
N ALA A 175 11.55 -25.63 2.20
CA ALA A 175 12.75 -25.87 1.43
C ALA A 175 13.51 -27.03 2.09
N GLU A 176 13.75 -28.11 1.35
CA GLU A 176 14.45 -29.28 1.85
C GLU A 176 15.94 -29.24 1.51
N GLY A 177 16.77 -29.73 2.42
CA GLY A 177 18.22 -29.84 2.22
C GLY A 177 18.93 -28.49 2.09
N GLU A 178 20.11 -28.53 1.46
CA GLU A 178 20.91 -27.34 1.17
C GLU A 178 20.53 -26.77 -0.20
N TRP A 179 20.23 -25.48 -0.23
CA TRP A 179 19.90 -24.78 -1.47
C TRP A 179 21.12 -24.05 -2.00
N SER A 180 21.55 -24.39 -3.21
CA SER A 180 22.55 -23.67 -3.99
C SER A 180 22.27 -23.88 -5.48
N ALA A 181 22.90 -23.09 -6.35
CA ALA A 181 22.81 -23.31 -7.79
C ALA A 181 23.73 -24.46 -8.30
N ASP A 182 24.13 -25.38 -7.41
CA ASP A 182 24.94 -26.55 -7.78
C ASP A 182 24.06 -27.74 -8.22
N PHE A 183 22.87 -27.89 -7.62
CA PHE A 183 21.93 -29.00 -7.84
C PHE A 183 20.49 -28.51 -7.83
N ASP A 184 19.60 -29.30 -8.43
CA ASP A 184 18.17 -29.01 -8.38
C ASP A 184 17.69 -29.07 -6.92
N ALA A 185 16.91 -28.08 -6.52
CA ALA A 185 16.50 -27.92 -5.15
C ALA A 185 15.09 -28.48 -4.91
N LEU A 186 14.93 -29.16 -3.78
CA LEU A 186 13.68 -29.83 -3.42
C LEU A 186 12.80 -28.91 -2.56
N ILE A 187 11.54 -28.79 -2.96
CA ILE A 187 10.47 -28.19 -2.19
C ILE A 187 9.51 -29.30 -1.76
N THR A 188 9.12 -29.29 -0.49
CA THR A 188 7.96 -30.07 -0.02
C THR A 188 6.81 -29.13 0.33
N TYR A 189 5.58 -29.59 0.10
CA TYR A 189 4.40 -28.89 0.62
C TYR A 189 3.28 -29.86 1.02
N SER A 190 2.45 -29.45 1.97
CA SER A 190 1.27 -30.19 2.42
C SER A 190 0.06 -29.27 2.57
N LEU A 191 -1.13 -29.82 2.30
CA LEU A 191 -2.39 -29.09 2.45
C LEU A 191 -2.84 -29.22 3.91
N LEU A 192 -2.90 -28.12 4.65
CA LEU A 192 -3.37 -28.10 6.04
C LEU A 192 -4.90 -27.98 6.13
N GLN A 193 -5.52 -27.38 5.10
CA GLN A 193 -6.96 -27.19 4.99
C GLN A 193 -7.39 -27.33 3.53
N THR A 194 -8.67 -27.67 3.30
CA THR A 194 -9.23 -27.71 1.95
C THR A 194 -9.49 -26.29 1.42
N PHE A 195 -9.08 -26.05 0.17
CA PHE A 195 -9.29 -24.80 -0.53
C PHE A 195 -9.37 -25.06 -2.04
N PRO A 196 -9.89 -24.12 -2.86
CA PRO A 196 -10.04 -24.33 -4.30
C PRO A 196 -8.68 -24.25 -5.01
N SER A 197 -7.86 -25.29 -4.93
CA SER A 197 -6.57 -25.36 -5.65
C SER A 197 -6.76 -25.42 -7.18
N SER A 198 -5.73 -25.00 -7.92
CA SER A 198 -5.69 -25.00 -9.39
C SER A 198 -4.43 -25.70 -9.91
N ALA A 199 -4.48 -26.16 -11.16
CA ALA A 199 -3.27 -26.58 -11.89
C ALA A 199 -2.33 -25.39 -12.17
N TRP A 200 -2.84 -24.17 -12.09
CA TRP A 200 -2.08 -22.93 -12.20
C TRP A 200 -1.58 -22.42 -10.85
N ASP A 201 -1.57 -23.25 -9.80
CA ASP A 201 -0.94 -22.89 -8.53
C ASP A 201 0.56 -23.10 -8.64
N TRP A 202 1.35 -22.21 -8.03
CA TRP A 202 2.81 -22.21 -8.14
C TRP A 202 3.46 -21.84 -6.82
N ILE A 203 4.71 -22.26 -6.65
CA ILE A 203 5.54 -21.93 -5.50
C ILE A 203 6.68 -21.05 -5.98
N GLY A 204 6.75 -19.83 -5.46
CA GLY A 204 7.81 -18.88 -5.78
C GLY A 204 8.90 -18.84 -4.71
N LEU A 205 10.14 -18.63 -5.14
CA LEU A 205 11.26 -18.28 -4.28
C LEU A 205 11.38 -16.77 -4.18
N TYR A 206 11.41 -16.21 -2.97
CA TYR A 206 11.49 -14.77 -2.72
C TYR A 206 12.65 -14.45 -1.78
N LYS A 207 13.20 -13.24 -1.88
CA LYS A 207 14.07 -12.71 -0.82
C LYS A 207 13.23 -12.39 0.42
N VAL A 208 13.80 -12.56 1.61
CA VAL A 208 13.18 -12.07 2.84
C VAL A 208 12.93 -10.56 2.73
N GLY A 209 11.70 -10.13 3.04
CA GLY A 209 11.29 -8.72 2.93
C GLY A 209 10.76 -8.28 1.55
N PHE A 210 10.38 -9.23 0.68
CA PHE A 210 9.67 -8.94 -0.57
C PHE A 210 8.39 -8.10 -0.32
N LYS A 211 7.99 -7.31 -1.32
CA LYS A 211 6.90 -6.31 -1.19
C LYS A 211 5.69 -6.62 -2.08
N SER A 212 5.88 -7.42 -3.12
CA SER A 212 4.86 -7.82 -4.08
C SER A 212 4.90 -9.31 -4.36
N VAL A 213 3.75 -9.90 -4.70
CA VAL A 213 3.64 -11.26 -5.22
C VAL A 213 4.40 -11.46 -6.54
N SER A 214 4.76 -10.37 -7.23
CA SER A 214 5.56 -10.40 -8.45
C SER A 214 7.07 -10.29 -8.19
N ASP A 215 7.52 -10.15 -6.94
CA ASP A 215 8.94 -10.00 -6.57
C ASP A 215 9.68 -11.34 -6.48
N TYR A 216 9.12 -12.43 -7.02
CA TYR A 216 9.76 -13.74 -6.98
C TYR A 216 11.06 -13.71 -7.80
N ILE A 217 12.06 -14.46 -7.33
CA ILE A 217 13.32 -14.72 -8.03
C ILE A 217 13.07 -15.75 -9.14
N THR A 218 12.45 -16.86 -8.76
CA THR A 218 11.98 -17.92 -9.67
C THR A 218 10.72 -18.57 -9.09
N TYR A 219 10.05 -19.42 -9.85
CA TYR A 219 8.89 -20.20 -9.43
C TYR A 219 8.86 -21.58 -10.09
N THR A 220 8.13 -22.50 -9.48
CA THR A 220 7.82 -23.82 -10.05
C THR A 220 6.33 -24.11 -9.89
N TRP A 221 5.73 -24.86 -10.82
CA TRP A 221 4.33 -25.24 -10.73
C TRP A 221 4.13 -26.35 -9.70
N VAL A 222 3.06 -26.25 -8.92
CA VAL A 222 2.74 -27.18 -7.82
C VAL A 222 2.51 -28.61 -8.30
N ARG A 223 2.25 -28.83 -9.59
CA ARG A 223 1.92 -30.14 -10.18
C ARG A 223 2.77 -30.50 -11.41
N ASP A 224 3.95 -29.91 -11.57
CA ASP A 224 4.72 -30.09 -12.81
C ASP A 224 5.27 -31.52 -12.98
N ASP A 225 5.53 -32.27 -11.89
CA ASP A 225 6.02 -33.66 -11.98
C ASP A 225 5.43 -34.56 -10.88
N GLN A 226 4.59 -35.52 -11.27
CA GLN A 226 4.07 -36.56 -10.36
C GLN A 226 5.20 -37.51 -9.94
N VAL A 227 5.84 -37.27 -8.79
CA VAL A 227 6.69 -38.31 -8.18
C VAL A 227 6.42 -38.45 -6.67
N SER A 228 5.86 -39.61 -6.35
CA SER A 228 5.61 -40.24 -5.04
C SER A 228 4.42 -39.73 -4.20
N PHE A 229 3.53 -40.68 -3.91
CA PHE A 229 2.30 -40.54 -3.13
C PHE A 229 2.54 -41.09 -1.73
N THR A 230 2.57 -40.21 -0.74
CA THR A 230 1.96 -40.48 0.56
C THR A 230 0.90 -39.40 0.74
N ASP A 231 -0.31 -39.74 1.17
CA ASP A 231 -1.56 -38.96 1.03
C ASP A 231 -1.54 -37.51 1.61
N GLU A 232 -0.42 -37.01 2.14
CA GLU A 232 -0.32 -35.72 2.82
C GLU A 232 0.89 -34.85 2.44
N LEU A 233 1.88 -35.34 1.67
CA LEU A 233 3.10 -34.57 1.35
C LEU A 233 3.46 -34.63 -0.14
N PHE A 234 3.60 -33.45 -0.75
CA PHE A 234 3.92 -33.28 -2.16
C PHE A 234 5.34 -32.75 -2.34
N GLN A 235 5.96 -33.08 -3.47
CA GLN A 235 7.33 -32.70 -3.81
C GLN A 235 7.40 -32.07 -5.19
N VAL A 236 8.14 -30.96 -5.30
CA VAL A 236 8.45 -30.31 -6.58
C VAL A 236 9.89 -29.81 -6.55
N TYR A 237 10.47 -29.63 -7.74
CA TYR A 237 11.86 -29.22 -7.88
C TYR A 237 11.97 -27.82 -8.50
N VAL A 238 13.02 -27.11 -8.12
CA VAL A 238 13.47 -25.88 -8.78
C VAL A 238 14.78 -26.20 -9.47
N ASN A 239 14.86 -25.89 -10.77
CA ASN A 239 16.05 -26.12 -11.56
C ASN A 239 17.21 -25.27 -11.02
N LYS A 240 18.38 -25.88 -10.87
CA LYS A 240 19.60 -25.21 -10.38
C LYS A 240 19.94 -23.91 -11.12
N ASP A 241 19.65 -23.84 -12.42
CA ASP A 241 19.98 -22.69 -13.27
C ASP A 241 19.12 -21.46 -12.95
N GLU A 242 18.01 -21.66 -12.23
CA GLU A 242 17.10 -20.60 -11.77
C GLU A 242 17.36 -20.17 -10.32
N ILE A 243 18.25 -20.87 -9.62
CA ILE A 243 18.61 -20.57 -8.23
C ILE A 243 19.65 -19.43 -8.21
N PRO A 244 19.50 -18.41 -7.34
CA PRO A 244 20.41 -17.27 -7.33
C PRO A 244 21.83 -17.65 -6.86
N VAL A 245 22.81 -17.51 -7.76
CA VAL A 245 24.23 -17.81 -7.54
C VAL A 245 24.85 -17.06 -6.35
N LEU A 246 24.45 -15.80 -6.13
CA LEU A 246 24.98 -14.98 -5.04
C LEU A 246 24.47 -15.42 -3.66
N GLY A 247 23.48 -16.32 -3.62
CA GLY A 247 22.81 -16.74 -2.40
C GLY A 247 22.02 -15.63 -1.72
N GLY A 248 21.58 -15.88 -0.49
CA GLY A 248 20.85 -14.94 0.34
C GLY A 248 19.80 -15.60 1.22
N GLU A 249 19.20 -14.82 2.12
CA GLU A 249 18.04 -15.27 2.90
C GLU A 249 16.77 -15.20 2.06
N CYS A 250 16.11 -16.35 1.93
CA CYS A 250 14.94 -16.52 1.08
C CYS A 250 13.77 -17.16 1.85
N VAL A 251 12.59 -17.08 1.26
CA VAL A 251 11.36 -17.78 1.67
C VAL A 251 10.69 -18.36 0.44
N LEU A 252 9.97 -19.46 0.62
CA LEU A 252 9.06 -20.01 -0.39
C LEU A 252 7.64 -19.53 -0.09
N CYS A 253 6.91 -19.15 -1.14
CA CYS A 253 5.51 -18.75 -1.03
C CYS A 253 4.68 -19.56 -2.02
N TYR A 254 3.68 -20.28 -1.52
CA TYR A 254 2.67 -20.96 -2.35
C TYR A 254 1.60 -19.93 -2.74
N TYR A 255 1.43 -19.71 -4.04
CA TYR A 255 0.41 -18.83 -4.59
C TYR A 255 -0.76 -19.64 -5.18
N SER A 256 -1.97 -19.36 -4.71
CA SER A 256 -3.19 -19.94 -5.28
C SER A 256 -3.77 -19.04 -6.35
N SER A 257 -3.93 -19.56 -7.57
CA SER A 257 -4.48 -18.83 -8.69
C SER A 257 -5.97 -18.55 -8.56
N ASN A 258 -6.74 -19.46 -7.96
CA ASN A 258 -8.17 -19.26 -7.75
C ASN A 258 -8.46 -18.24 -6.63
N LEU A 259 -7.65 -18.24 -5.57
CA LEU A 259 -7.76 -17.26 -4.47
C LEU A 259 -7.00 -15.95 -4.75
N GLN A 260 -6.15 -15.95 -5.78
CA GLN A 260 -5.29 -14.84 -6.18
C GLN A 260 -4.40 -14.30 -5.04
N CYS A 261 -3.90 -15.18 -4.17
CA CYS A 261 -3.09 -14.79 -3.01
C CYS A 261 -2.10 -15.87 -2.59
N ILE A 262 -1.13 -15.48 -1.75
CA ILE A 262 -0.22 -16.41 -1.09
C ILE A 262 -0.97 -17.10 0.06
N VAL A 263 -0.96 -18.42 0.05
CA VAL A 263 -1.71 -19.27 1.00
C VAL A 263 -0.83 -20.13 1.90
N GLY A 264 0.48 -20.07 1.69
CA GLY A 264 1.51 -20.72 2.51
C GLY A 264 2.85 -20.02 2.35
N ILE A 265 3.59 -19.85 3.45
CA ILE A 265 4.94 -19.26 3.46
C ILE A 265 5.85 -20.15 4.30
N SER A 266 7.03 -20.48 3.78
CA SER A 266 8.02 -21.28 4.52
C SER A 266 8.66 -20.48 5.64
N LYS A 267 9.38 -21.18 6.54
CA LYS A 267 10.39 -20.50 7.36
C LYS A 267 11.48 -19.91 6.45
N PRO A 268 12.12 -18.80 6.85
CA PRO A 268 13.31 -18.31 6.16
C PRO A 268 14.41 -19.36 6.12
N PHE A 269 15.09 -19.46 4.99
CA PHE A 269 16.23 -20.36 4.79
C PHE A 269 17.31 -19.65 3.96
N LYS A 270 18.52 -20.19 3.98
CA LYS A 270 19.67 -19.61 3.28
C LYS A 270 19.93 -20.35 1.98
N VAL A 271 19.98 -19.61 0.88
CA VAL A 271 20.58 -20.09 -0.36
C VAL A 271 22.08 -19.79 -0.30
N SER A 272 22.89 -20.83 -0.45
CA SER A 272 24.34 -20.77 -0.41
C SER A 272 24.89 -20.16 -1.70
N ASN A 273 25.96 -19.37 -1.55
CA ASN A 273 26.68 -18.80 -2.68
C ASN A 273 27.68 -19.83 -3.22
N ILE A 274 27.68 -20.05 -4.53
CA ILE A 274 28.60 -20.98 -5.21
C ILE A 274 30.07 -20.58 -5.01
N LEU A 275 30.37 -19.29 -4.82
CA LEU A 275 31.74 -18.81 -4.62
C LEU A 275 32.43 -19.44 -3.39
N LEU A 276 31.68 -19.85 -2.37
CA LEU A 276 32.27 -20.44 -1.16
C LEU A 276 32.79 -21.86 -1.40
N LEU A 277 32.08 -22.66 -2.21
CA LEU A 277 32.44 -24.05 -2.48
C LEU A 277 33.62 -24.17 -3.44
N TYR A 278 33.71 -23.32 -4.46
CA TYR A 278 34.89 -23.26 -5.32
C TYR A 278 36.15 -22.88 -4.55
N PHE A 279 36.08 -21.90 -3.62
CA PHE A 279 37.22 -21.54 -2.80
C PHE A 279 37.65 -22.66 -1.83
N ILE A 280 36.70 -23.39 -1.23
CA ILE A 280 37.00 -24.52 -0.33
C ILE A 280 37.59 -25.72 -1.12
N LEU A 281 37.03 -26.05 -2.28
CA LEU A 281 37.54 -27.12 -3.15
C LEU A 281 38.93 -26.80 -3.73
N LEU A 282 39.18 -25.55 -4.13
CA LEU A 282 40.51 -25.09 -4.55
C LEU A 282 41.52 -25.14 -3.38
N HIS A 283 41.12 -24.73 -2.17
CA HIS A 283 41.99 -24.81 -0.98
C HIS A 283 42.29 -26.24 -0.50
N CYS A 284 41.42 -27.21 -0.76
CA CYS A 284 41.69 -28.61 -0.43
C CYS A 284 42.61 -29.31 -1.44
N GLN A 285 42.74 -28.81 -2.69
CA GLN A 285 43.65 -29.38 -3.69
C GLN A 285 45.00 -28.69 -3.76
N GLU A 286 45.10 -27.41 -3.41
CA GLU A 286 46.37 -26.69 -3.44
C GLU A 286 46.87 -26.38 -2.02
N LYS A 287 47.99 -27.03 -1.66
CA LYS A 287 48.82 -26.62 -0.54
C LYS A 287 49.10 -25.11 -0.64
N ALA A 288 48.60 -24.40 0.37
CA ALA A 288 48.94 -23.05 0.82
C ALA A 288 49.97 -22.24 0.01
N ALA A 289 49.57 -21.02 -0.38
CA ALA A 289 50.42 -19.84 -0.36
C ALA A 289 49.54 -18.59 -0.16
N PHE A 290 49.79 -17.83 0.92
CA PHE A 290 49.24 -16.49 1.09
C PHE A 290 50.23 -15.47 0.53
N ALA A 291 49.75 -14.59 -0.35
CA ALA A 291 50.45 -13.36 -0.72
C ALA A 291 49.49 -12.19 -0.51
N GLN A 292 49.77 -11.43 0.55
CA GLN A 292 49.14 -10.14 0.85
C GLN A 292 49.84 -9.07 0.02
N PHE A 293 49.09 -8.25 -0.72
CA PHE A 293 49.61 -7.00 -1.29
C PHE A 293 48.96 -5.82 -0.57
N ASN A 294 49.80 -4.83 -0.26
CA ASN A 294 49.47 -3.54 0.36
C ASN A 294 48.35 -2.80 -0.35
#